data_AF-A0A920G192-F1
#
_entry.id   AF-A0A920G192-F1
#
_cell.length_a   1.000
_cell.length_b   1.000
_cell.length_c   1.000
_cell.angle_alpha   90.00
_cell.angle_beta   90.00
_cell.angle_gamma   90.00
#
_symmetry.space_group_name_H-M   'P 1'
#
loop_
_entity.id
_entity.type
_entity.pdbx_description
1 polymer ?
#
loop_
_entity_poly.entity_id
_entity_poly.type
_entity_poly.pdbx_seq_one_letter_code
_entity_poly.pdbx_strand_id
1 'polypeptide(L)' 'MKNNPVTTRWADLDTRLFFPRELSWLSFNARVLQEAENPSVPLIQRVRYLGIFSSNLDEFFVCAWLRYAD' A
#
# COMPACT_ATOMS: atom_id res chain seq x y z
N MET A 1 -3.82 5.42 35.42
CA MET A 1 -3.69 5.22 33.96
C MET A 1 -2.38 4.54 33.52
N LYS A 2 -1.40 4.24 34.39
CA LYS A 2 -0.08 3.72 33.97
C LYS A 2 0.07 2.18 33.87
N ASN A 3 -0.94 1.40 34.25
CA ASN A 3 -0.82 -0.07 34.34
C ASN A 3 -1.98 -0.79 33.63
N ASN A 4 -2.29 -0.41 32.39
CA ASN A 4 -3.23 -1.18 31.58
C ASN A 4 -2.46 -2.32 30.87
N PRO A 5 -2.85 -3.59 30.99
CA PRO A 5 -2.20 -4.69 30.26
C PRO A 5 -2.22 -4.48 28.74
N VAL A 6 -3.16 -3.67 28.23
CA VAL A 6 -3.16 -3.23 26.84
C VAL A 6 -1.95 -2.34 26.56
N THR A 7 -1.61 -1.35 27.39
CA THR A 7 -0.48 -0.44 27.10
C THR A 7 0.88 -1.14 27.10
N THR A 8 1.05 -2.22 27.86
CA THR A 8 2.29 -3.03 27.85
C THR A 8 2.44 -3.82 26.55
N ARG A 9 1.34 -4.36 26.01
CA ARG A 9 1.35 -5.20 24.80
C ARG A 9 1.80 -4.47 23.52
N TRP A 10 1.71 -3.14 23.49
CA TRP A 10 2.07 -2.32 22.33
C TRP A 10 3.55 -1.93 22.38
N ALA A 11 4.14 -1.87 23.59
CA ALA A 11 5.56 -1.64 23.79
C ALA A 11 6.43 -2.85 23.39
N ASP A 12 5.86 -4.06 23.42
CA ASP A 12 6.54 -5.32 23.06
C ASP A 12 6.50 -5.63 21.55
N LEU A 13 5.79 -4.83 20.74
CA LEU A 13 5.80 -4.99 19.29
C LEU A 13 7.12 -4.44 18.74
N ASP A 14 8.01 -5.34 18.32
CA ASP A 14 9.27 -4.96 17.67
C ASP A 14 8.97 -4.01 16.51
N THR A 15 9.58 -2.83 16.52
CA THR A 15 9.45 -1.82 15.46
C THR A 15 9.83 -2.37 14.08
N ARG A 16 10.65 -3.43 14.03
CA ARG A 16 10.96 -4.18 12.79
C ARG A 16 9.77 -4.91 12.18
N LEU A 17 8.69 -5.14 12.93
CA LEU A 17 7.45 -5.73 12.42
C LEU A 17 6.61 -4.72 11.63
N PHE A 18 6.88 -3.42 11.78
CA PHE A 18 6.17 -2.38 11.06
C PHE A 18 6.92 -2.00 9.79
N PHE A 19 6.22 -2.06 8.67
CA PHE A 19 6.73 -1.60 7.38
C PHE A 19 6.18 -0.21 7.09
N PRO A 20 6.94 0.71 6.45
CA PRO A 20 6.41 2.00 6.03
C PRO A 20 5.15 1.80 5.16
N ARG A 21 4.10 2.58 5.47
CA ARG A 21 2.81 2.47 4.80
C ARG A 21 2.95 2.68 3.30
N GLU A 22 3.75 3.67 2.94
CA GLU A 22 4.03 4.10 1.57
C GLU A 22 4.73 2.98 0.79
N LEU A 23 5.72 2.31 1.38
CA LEU A 23 6.38 1.15 0.76
C LEU A 23 5.44 -0.06 0.64
N SER A 24 4.57 -0.28 1.63
CA SER A 24 3.56 -1.34 1.57
C SER A 24 2.57 -1.10 0.44
N TRP A 25 2.17 0.17 0.25
CA TRP A 25 1.28 0.60 -0.81
C TRP A 25 1.94 0.48 -2.20
N LEU A 26 3.21 0.86 -2.35
CA LEU A 26 3.98 0.64 -3.57
C LEU A 26 4.11 -0.86 -3.89
N SER A 27 4.37 -1.69 -2.89
CA SER A 27 4.47 -3.15 -3.05
C SER A 27 3.14 -3.77 -3.51
N PHE A 28 2.01 -3.23 -3.05
CA PHE A 28 0.69 -3.63 -3.53
C PHE A 28 0.49 -3.27 -5.01
N ASN A 29 0.83 -2.04 -5.41
CA ASN A 29 0.72 -1.61 -6.81
C ASN A 29 1.62 -2.40 -7.76
N ALA A 30 2.81 -2.81 -7.29
CA ALA A 30 3.67 -3.71 -8.05
C ALA A 30 2.97 -5.06 -8.36
N ARG A 31 2.17 -5.60 -7.42
CA ARG A 31 1.39 -6.83 -7.68
C ARG A 31 0.26 -6.61 -8.68
N VAL A 32 -0.38 -5.44 -8.67
CA VAL A 32 -1.39 -5.08 -9.68
C VAL A 32 -0.78 -5.06 -11.09
N LEU A 33 0.44 -4.53 -11.23
CA LEU A 33 1.18 -4.56 -12.50
C LEU A 33 1.59 -5.98 -12.92
N GLN A 34 1.97 -6.85 -11.98
CA GLN A 34 2.28 -8.25 -12.28
C GLN A 34 1.08 -8.97 -12.94
N GLU A 35 -0.15 -8.72 -12.46
CA GLU A 35 -1.35 -9.28 -13.09
C GLU A 35 -1.65 -8.67 -14.48
N ALA A 36 -1.26 -7.42 -14.70
CA ALA A 36 -1.34 -6.79 -16.02
C ALA A 36 -0.30 -7.34 -17.01
N GLU A 37 0.86 -7.80 -16.53
CA GLU A 37 1.91 -8.39 -17.36
C GLU A 37 1.67 -9.88 -17.66
N ASN A 38 0.99 -10.59 -16.75
CA ASN A 38 0.79 -12.03 -16.83
C ASN A 38 0.04 -12.46 -18.13
N PRO A 39 0.68 -13.22 -19.04
CA PRO A 39 0.04 -13.66 -20.28
C PRO A 39 -1.08 -14.70 -20.06
N SER A 40 -1.15 -15.32 -18.88
CA SER A 40 -2.24 -16.24 -18.51
C SER A 40 -3.54 -15.50 -18.20
N VAL A 41 -3.47 -14.18 -17.96
CA VAL A 41 -4.64 -13.33 -17.73
C VAL A 41 -5.20 -12.87 -19.08
N PRO A 42 -6.52 -12.99 -19.34
CA PRO A 42 -7.13 -12.52 -20.58
C PRO A 42 -6.82 -11.04 -20.85
N LEU A 43 -6.58 -10.70 -22.12
CA LEU A 43 -6.12 -9.36 -22.53
C LEU A 43 -6.99 -8.23 -21.96
N ILE A 44 -8.31 -8.39 -21.96
CA ILE A 44 -9.23 -7.38 -21.41
C ILE A 44 -9.03 -7.16 -19.90
N GLN A 45 -8.73 -8.21 -19.14
CA GLN A 45 -8.49 -8.10 -17.70
C GLN A 45 -7.15 -7.40 -17.43
N ARG A 46 -6.13 -7.66 -18.26
CA ARG A 46 -4.83 -6.95 -18.18
C ARG A 46 -5.00 -5.44 -18.36
N VAL A 47 -5.82 -5.02 -19.32
CA VAL A 47 -6.17 -3.59 -19.52
C VAL A 47 -6.90 -3.02 -18.30
N ARG A 48 -7.79 -3.78 -17.66
CA ARG A 48 -8.45 -3.35 -16.42
C ARG A 48 -7.48 -3.20 -15.26
N TYR A 49 -6.49 -4.10 -15.11
CA TYR A 49 -5.43 -3.95 -14.13
C TYR A 49 -4.58 -2.69 -14.36
N LEU A 50 -4.28 -2.34 -15.61
CA LEU A 50 -3.62 -1.07 -15.94
C LEU A 50 -4.47 0.14 -15.53
N GLY A 51 -5.78 0.09 -15.74
CA GLY A 51 -6.71 1.14 -15.28
C GLY A 51 -6.72 1.28 -13.76
N ILE A 52 -6.76 0.16 -13.03
CA ILE A 52 -6.69 0.14 -11.56
C ILE A 52 -5.36 0.72 -11.07
N PHE A 53 -4.25 0.31 -11.67
CA PHE A 53 -2.93 0.86 -11.34
C PHE A 53 -2.87 2.38 -11.56
N SER A 54 -3.43 2.89 -12.66
CA SER A 54 -3.48 4.33 -12.94
C SER A 54 -4.27 5.09 -11.87
N SER A 55 -5.48 4.64 -11.53
CA SER A 55 -6.30 5.30 -10.49
C SER A 55 -5.64 5.26 -9.11
N ASN A 56 -5.01 4.14 -8.77
CA ASN A 56 -4.26 4.03 -7.53
C ASN A 56 -3.11 5.04 -7.49
N LEU A 57 -2.35 5.15 -8.57
CA LEU A 57 -1.19 6.04 -8.65
C LEU A 57 -1.60 7.51 -8.48
N ASP A 58 -2.72 7.92 -9.08
CA ASP A 58 -3.29 9.26 -8.91
C ASP A 58 -3.61 9.53 -7.43
N GLU A 59 -4.25 8.58 -6.72
CA GLU A 59 -4.56 8.70 -5.29
C GLU A 59 -3.30 8.82 -4.43
N PHE A 60 -2.25 8.06 -4.76
CA PHE A 60 -0.97 8.15 -4.05
C PHE A 60 -0.35 9.54 -4.16
N PHE A 61 -0.33 10.12 -5.36
CA PHE A 61 0.22 11.46 -5.53
C PHE A 61 -0.64 12.50 -4.82
N VAL A 62 -1.97 12.48 -4.96
CA VAL A 62 -2.85 13.46 -4.29
C VAL A 62 -2.67 13.41 -2.76
N CYS A 63 -2.66 12.22 -2.17
CA CYS A 63 -2.46 12.07 -0.72
C CYS A 63 -1.04 12.43 -0.26
N ALA A 64 -0.03 12.09 -1.05
CA ALA A 64 1.36 12.46 -0.75
C ALA A 64 1.54 13.98 -0.81
N TRP A 65 1.04 14.64 -1.85
CA TRP A 65 1.15 16.10 -2.02
C TRP A 65 0.49 16.86 -0.87
N LEU A 66 -0.70 16.45 -0.41
CA LEU A 66 -1.37 17.07 0.74
C LEU A 66 -0.57 16.94 2.04
N ARG A 67 0.29 15.93 2.17
CA ARG A 67 1.08 15.69 3.38
C ARG A 67 2.40 16.46 3.42
N TYR A 68 2.86 16.99 2.28
CA TYR A 68 4.05 17.82 2.15
C TYR A 68 3.73 19.29 1.79
N ALA A 69 2.44 19.64 1.71
CA ALA A 69 1.96 20.99 1.42
C ALA A 69 1.75 21.86 2.68
N ASP A 70 1.96 21.30 3.87
CA ASP A 70 2.09 22.01 5.16
C ASP A 70 3.56 22.03 5.60
#